data_AF-A0A2V7ME53-F1
#
_entry.id   AF-A0A2V7ME53-F1
#
_cell.length_a   1.000
_cell.length_b   1.000
_cell.length_c   1.000
_cell.angle_alpha   90.00
_cell.angle_beta   90.00
_cell.angle_gamma   90.00
#
_symmetry.space_group_name_H-M   'P 1'
#
loop_
_entity.id
_entity.type
_entity.pdbx_description
1 polymer ?
#
loop_
_entity_poly.entity_id
_entity_poly.type
_entity_poly.pdbx_seq_one_letter_code
_entity_poly.pdbx_strand_id
1 'polypeptide(L)'
;MTIDSLSQTLGLTAEQRTKITPAYTALNGVMKDAAARRQAIRQQMQASGGFTPGQEPTPAQRAKFDSVRTEMQGFQAEADQWYAAIRNNLTPDQQTKLDALPKPMAFRPMGGGPRQ
;
A
#
# COMPACT_ATOMS: atom_id res chain seq x y z
N MET A 1 -8.12 9.29 -0.06
CA MET A 1 -8.01 10.16 -1.26
C MET A 1 -8.98 9.61 -2.29
N THR A 2 -9.80 10.44 -2.92
CA THR A 2 -10.73 10.08 -4.03
C THR A 2 -10.16 10.50 -5.38
N ILE A 3 -10.73 10.01 -6.49
CA ILE A 3 -10.32 10.44 -7.84
C ILE A 3 -10.58 11.93 -8.06
N ASP A 4 -11.61 12.49 -7.43
CA ASP A 4 -11.92 13.92 -7.43
C ASP A 4 -10.84 14.75 -6.77
N SER A 5 -10.43 14.37 -5.55
CA SER A 5 -9.33 15.06 -4.86
C SER A 5 -8.00 14.94 -5.62
N LEU A 6 -7.74 13.78 -6.25
CA LEU A 6 -6.54 13.58 -7.07
C LEU A 6 -6.59 14.44 -8.35
N SER A 7 -7.75 14.51 -8.99
CA SER A 7 -7.94 15.30 -10.21
C SER A 7 -7.72 16.78 -9.94
N GLN A 8 -8.25 17.30 -8.84
CA GLN A 8 -8.07 18.69 -8.43
C GLN A 8 -6.61 19.00 -8.07
N THR A 9 -5.96 18.10 -7.32
CA THR A 9 -4.56 18.27 -6.88
C THR A 9 -3.59 18.29 -8.06
N LEU A 10 -3.82 17.42 -9.05
CA LEU A 10 -2.96 17.33 -10.23
C LEU A 10 -3.39 18.28 -11.36
N GLY A 11 -4.58 18.87 -11.28
CA GLY A 11 -5.15 19.66 -12.38
C GLY A 11 -5.38 18.81 -13.63
N LEU A 12 -6.03 17.65 -13.47
CA LEU A 12 -6.29 16.73 -14.58
C LEU A 12 -7.39 17.26 -15.50
N THR A 13 -7.19 17.09 -16.81
CA THR A 13 -8.27 17.28 -17.79
C THR A 13 -9.29 16.14 -17.70
N ALA A 14 -10.48 16.34 -18.27
CA ALA A 14 -11.51 15.30 -18.34
C ALA A 14 -11.01 14.04 -19.09
N GLU A 15 -10.19 14.23 -20.12
CA GLU A 15 -9.60 13.13 -20.89
C GLU A 15 -8.57 12.36 -20.04
N GLN A 16 -7.68 13.06 -19.34
CA GLN A 16 -6.71 12.43 -18.44
C GLN A 16 -7.41 11.66 -17.32
N ARG A 17 -8.43 12.27 -16.70
CA ARG A 17 -9.28 11.59 -15.70
C ARG A 17 -9.84 10.29 -16.25
N THR A 18 -10.41 10.32 -17.45
CA THR A 18 -10.99 9.13 -18.09
C THR A 18 -9.94 8.04 -18.26
N LYS A 19 -8.73 8.39 -18.73
CA LYS A 19 -7.61 7.45 -18.91
C LYS A 19 -7.11 6.85 -17.60
N ILE A 20 -7.02 7.61 -16.52
CA ILE A 20 -6.49 7.12 -15.24
C ILE A 20 -7.53 6.42 -14.35
N THR A 21 -8.82 6.58 -14.63
CA THR A 21 -9.91 6.05 -13.80
C THR A 21 -9.80 4.53 -13.56
N PRO A 22 -9.51 3.69 -14.57
CA PRO A 22 -9.35 2.25 -14.35
C PRO A 22 -8.17 1.93 -13.42
N ALA A 23 -7.01 2.53 -13.66
CA ALA A 23 -5.80 2.30 -12.85
C ALA A 23 -6.00 2.79 -11.40
N TYR A 24 -6.66 3.94 -11.23
CA TYR A 24 -7.01 4.47 -9.92
C TYR A 24 -8.01 3.57 -9.16
N THR A 25 -8.99 3.02 -9.86
CA THR A 25 -9.96 2.08 -9.28
C THR A 25 -9.27 0.80 -8.82
N ALA A 26 -8.36 0.26 -9.64
CA ALA A 26 -7.57 -0.93 -9.30
C ALA A 26 -6.65 -0.66 -8.09
N LEU A 27 -5.95 0.49 -8.07
CA LEU A 27 -5.13 0.90 -6.93
C LEU A 27 -5.95 0.96 -5.63
N ASN A 28 -7.14 1.55 -5.68
CA ASN A 28 -8.03 1.58 -4.51
C ASN A 28 -8.49 0.19 -4.07
N GLY A 29 -8.72 -0.73 -5.02
CA GLY A 29 -9.02 -2.13 -4.73
C GLY A 29 -7.90 -2.80 -3.94
N VAL A 30 -6.68 -2.77 -4.48
CA VAL A 30 -5.47 -3.31 -3.84
C VAL A 30 -5.28 -2.75 -2.43
N MET A 31 -5.47 -1.44 -2.25
CA MET A 31 -5.32 -0.79 -0.95
C MET A 31 -6.38 -1.25 0.07
N LYS A 32 -7.62 -1.54 -0.36
CA LYS A 32 -8.68 -2.09 0.49
C LYS A 32 -8.38 -3.54 0.85
N ASP A 33 -7.92 -4.35 -0.10
CA ASP A 33 -7.57 -5.76 0.14
C ASP A 33 -6.39 -5.87 1.10
N ALA A 34 -5.36 -5.05 0.90
CA ALA A 34 -4.24 -4.92 1.82
C ALA A 34 -4.68 -4.45 3.22
N ALA A 35 -5.67 -3.55 3.32
CA ALA A 35 -6.23 -3.14 4.61
C ALA A 35 -7.00 -4.28 5.29
N ALA A 36 -7.85 -4.99 4.56
CA ALA A 36 -8.59 -6.15 5.06
C ALA A 36 -7.63 -7.25 5.54
N ARG A 37 -6.59 -7.55 4.76
CA ARG A 37 -5.57 -8.53 5.15
C ARG A 37 -4.82 -8.12 6.41
N ARG A 38 -4.41 -6.84 6.54
CA ARG A 38 -3.80 -6.32 7.78
C ARG A 38 -4.71 -6.41 9.00
N GLN A 39 -6.02 -6.28 8.83
CA GLN A 39 -6.96 -6.48 9.94
C GLN A 39 -7.05 -7.95 10.33
N ALA A 40 -7.14 -8.85 9.35
CA ALA A 40 -7.16 -10.30 9.59
C ALA A 40 -5.87 -10.78 10.29
N ILE A 41 -4.70 -10.32 9.86
CA ILE A 41 -3.42 -10.62 10.50
C ILE A 41 -3.41 -10.13 11.95
N ARG A 42 -3.88 -8.90 12.21
CA ARG A 42 -3.95 -8.36 13.58
C ARG A 42 -4.86 -9.19 14.47
N GLN A 43 -6.02 -9.59 13.98
CA GLN A 43 -6.95 -10.46 14.72
C GLN A 43 -6.33 -11.84 14.99
N GLN A 44 -5.65 -12.43 14.01
CA GLN A 44 -4.96 -13.71 14.17
C GLN A 44 -3.87 -13.63 15.23
N MET A 45 -3.09 -12.55 15.25
CA MET A 45 -2.03 -12.34 16.25
C MET A 45 -2.58 -12.10 17.66
N GLN A 46 -3.71 -11.41 17.79
CA GLN A 46 -4.40 -11.24 19.07
C GLN A 46 -4.96 -12.58 19.57
N ALA A 47 -5.54 -13.39 18.69
CA ALA A 47 -6.10 -14.69 19.04
C ALA A 47 -5.04 -15.73 19.41
N SER A 48 -3.83 -15.64 18.85
CA SER A 48 -2.74 -16.58 19.14
C SER A 48 -1.97 -16.29 20.44
N GLY A 49 -2.49 -15.46 21.34
CA GLY A 49 -1.86 -15.17 22.64
C GLY A 49 -0.76 -14.12 22.60
N GLY A 50 -0.61 -13.38 21.49
CA GLY A 50 0.35 -12.29 21.36
C GLY A 50 1.82 -12.73 21.29
N PHE A 51 2.62 -11.89 20.64
CA PHE A 51 4.08 -11.95 20.72
C PHE A 51 4.50 -11.25 22.00
N THR A 52 5.15 -11.94 22.93
CA THR A 52 5.68 -11.31 24.15
C THR A 52 6.84 -10.39 23.76
N PRO A 53 6.73 -9.06 23.93
CA PRO A 53 7.82 -8.15 23.58
C PRO A 53 9.09 -8.50 24.37
N GLY A 54 10.22 -8.65 23.69
CA GLY A 54 11.50 -9.04 24.30
C GLY A 54 11.80 -10.55 24.29
N GLN A 55 10.87 -11.39 23.85
CA GLN A 55 11.13 -12.81 23.56
C GLN A 55 11.40 -12.99 22.07
N GLU A 56 12.35 -13.86 21.72
CA GLU A 56 12.65 -14.16 20.33
C GLU A 56 11.53 -15.03 19.72
N PRO A 57 11.03 -14.74 18.49
CA PRO A 57 9.96 -15.53 17.91
C PRO A 57 10.43 -16.96 17.64
N THR A 58 9.55 -17.91 17.99
CA THR A 58 9.74 -19.33 17.63
C THR A 58 9.87 -19.49 16.10
N PRO A 59 10.48 -20.56 15.60
CA PRO A 59 10.58 -20.80 14.15
C PRO A 59 9.22 -20.77 13.43
N ALA A 60 8.18 -21.30 14.06
CA ALA A 60 6.82 -21.28 13.51
C ALA A 60 6.23 -19.87 13.43
N GLN A 61 6.53 -19.01 14.41
CA GLN A 61 6.12 -17.59 14.36
C GLN A 61 6.90 -16.84 13.29
N ARG A 62 8.22 -17.07 13.15
CA ARG A 62 9.03 -16.48 12.08
C ARG A 62 8.50 -16.83 10.70
N ALA A 63 8.22 -18.11 10.45
CA ALA A 63 7.64 -18.56 9.18
C ALA A 63 6.30 -17.88 8.87
N LYS A 64 5.45 -17.66 9.88
CA LYS A 64 4.19 -16.91 9.72
C LYS A 64 4.44 -15.43 9.39
N PHE A 65 5.39 -14.79 10.07
CA PHE A 65 5.75 -13.39 9.77
C PHE A 65 6.32 -13.24 8.36
N ASP A 66 7.16 -14.16 7.92
CA ASP A 66 7.73 -14.14 6.58
C ASP A 66 6.66 -14.34 5.52
N SER A 67 5.72 -15.28 5.73
CA SER A 67 4.57 -15.46 4.84
C SER A 67 3.70 -14.19 4.74
N VAL A 68 3.38 -13.56 5.87
CA VAL A 68 2.67 -12.28 5.91
C VAL A 68 3.44 -11.20 5.19
N ARG A 69 4.77 -11.12 5.40
CA ARG A 69 5.62 -10.13 4.72
C ARG A 69 5.55 -10.32 3.20
N THR A 70 5.72 -11.55 2.70
CA THR A 70 5.67 -11.85 1.26
C THR A 70 4.32 -11.47 0.65
N GLU A 71 3.22 -11.81 1.31
CA GLU A 71 1.88 -11.45 0.83
C GLU A 71 1.68 -9.93 0.79
N MET A 72 2.09 -9.23 1.85
CA MET A 72 1.99 -7.78 1.94
C MET A 72 2.90 -7.05 0.94
N GLN A 73 4.06 -7.64 0.59
CA GLN A 73 4.91 -7.17 -0.50
C GLN A 73 4.23 -7.33 -1.87
N GLY A 74 3.45 -8.40 -2.08
CA GLY A 74 2.63 -8.56 -3.28
C GLY A 74 1.66 -7.41 -3.49
N PHE A 75 0.90 -7.04 -2.44
CA PHE A 75 0.02 -5.87 -2.50
C PHE A 75 0.77 -4.56 -2.76
N GLN A 76 1.98 -4.40 -2.23
CA GLN A 76 2.78 -3.21 -2.51
C GLN A 76 3.23 -3.17 -3.97
N ALA A 77 3.69 -4.30 -4.53
CA ALA A 77 4.08 -4.38 -5.93
C ALA A 77 2.91 -4.10 -6.88
N GLU A 78 1.72 -4.62 -6.58
CA GLU A 78 0.50 -4.31 -7.34
C GLU A 78 0.11 -2.84 -7.22
N ALA A 79 0.20 -2.26 -6.03
CA ALA A 79 -0.06 -0.84 -5.82
C ALA A 79 0.93 0.03 -6.61
N ASP A 80 2.22 -0.33 -6.62
CA ASP A 80 3.26 0.37 -7.36
C ASP A 80 3.03 0.27 -8.88
N GLN A 81 2.59 -0.89 -9.37
CA GLN A 81 2.19 -1.07 -10.78
C GLN A 81 1.06 -0.11 -11.17
N TRP A 82 -0.02 -0.04 -10.37
CA TRP A 82 -1.14 0.84 -10.68
C TRP A 82 -0.79 2.32 -10.52
N TYR A 83 0.07 2.65 -9.55
CA TYR A 83 0.62 3.99 -9.40
C TYR A 83 1.45 4.41 -10.62
N ALA A 84 2.31 3.52 -11.14
CA ALA A 84 3.06 3.77 -12.37
C ALA A 84 2.14 3.93 -13.59
N ALA A 85 1.07 3.14 -13.69
CA ALA A 85 0.08 3.27 -14.76
C ALA A 85 -0.64 4.63 -14.74
N ILE A 86 -0.96 5.16 -13.56
CA ILE A 86 -1.49 6.53 -13.41
C ILE A 86 -0.44 7.53 -13.89
N ARG A 87 0.79 7.42 -13.36
CA ARG A 87 1.90 8.34 -13.66
C ARG A 87 2.21 8.44 -15.16
N ASN A 88 2.16 7.34 -15.89
CA ASN A 88 2.43 7.28 -17.34
C ASN A 88 1.42 8.06 -18.20
N ASN A 89 0.24 8.38 -17.66
CA ASN A 89 -0.79 9.17 -18.35
C ASN A 89 -0.74 10.67 -18.00
N LEU A 90 0.25 11.09 -17.22
CA LEU A 90 0.41 12.46 -16.72
C LEU A 90 1.56 13.19 -17.43
N THR A 91 1.44 14.52 -17.50
CA THR A 91 2.56 15.37 -17.93
C THR A 91 3.68 15.38 -16.88
N PRO A 92 4.93 15.75 -17.23
CA PRO A 92 6.04 15.80 -16.26
C PRO A 92 5.74 16.61 -14.99
N ASP A 93 5.06 17.75 -15.13
CA ASP A 93 4.65 18.59 -13.99
C ASP A 93 3.63 17.88 -13.09
N GLN A 94 2.67 17.18 -13.70
CA GLN A 94 1.68 16.39 -12.97
C GLN A 94 2.30 15.17 -12.30
N GLN A 95 3.28 14.52 -12.93
CA GLN A 95 4.06 13.43 -12.32
C GLN A 95 4.79 13.93 -11.07
N THR A 96 5.41 15.12 -11.14
CA THR A 96 6.10 15.73 -9.99
C THR A 96 5.13 16.01 -8.84
N LYS A 97 3.92 16.51 -9.14
CA LYS A 97 2.87 16.70 -8.13
C LYS A 97 2.40 15.38 -7.53
N LEU A 98 2.23 14.34 -8.36
CA LEU A 98 1.85 13.01 -7.90
C LEU A 98 2.93 12.40 -6.98
N ASP A 99 4.21 12.51 -7.37
CA ASP A 99 5.36 11.98 -6.64
C ASP A 99 5.62 12.72 -5.30
N ALA A 100 5.13 13.95 -5.18
CA ALA A 100 5.13 14.70 -3.92
C ALA A 100 4.02 14.23 -2.94
N LEU A 101 3.02 13.47 -3.42
CA LEU A 101 1.98 12.92 -2.54
C LEU A 101 2.52 11.73 -1.74
N PRO A 102 1.98 11.47 -0.53
CA PRO A 102 2.30 10.27 0.21
C PRO A 102 2.04 9.01 -0.63
N LYS A 103 3.08 8.21 -0.87
CA LYS A 103 2.94 6.99 -1.66
C LYS A 103 1.95 6.01 -1.02
N PRO A 104 1.13 5.31 -1.83
CA PRO A 104 0.26 4.26 -1.32
C PRO A 104 1.10 3.17 -0.66
N MET A 105 0.96 3.03 0.66
CA MET A 105 1.63 1.98 1.43
C MET A 105 0.61 0.90 1.79
N ALA A 106 0.63 -0.20 1.03
CA ALA A 106 -0.10 -1.40 1.37
C ALA A 106 0.46 -2.02 2.67
N PHE A 107 1.78 -1.97 2.82
CA PHE A 107 2.49 -2.45 3.99
C PHE A 107 3.40 -1.37 4.57
N ARG A 108 3.28 -1.14 5.87
CA ARG A 108 4.35 -0.51 6.65
C ARG A 108 5.01 -1.62 7.46
N PRO A 109 6.33 -1.83 7.34
CA PRO A 109 7.05 -2.69 8.25
C PRO A 109 6.77 -2.21 9.68
N MET A 110 6.01 -2.99 10.44
CA MET A 110 5.84 -2.75 11.87
C MET A 110 7.19 -3.03 12.53
N GLY A 111 7.89 -1.98 12.98
CA GLY A 111 9.11 -2.09 13.78
C GLY A 111 10.40 -2.09 12.96
N GLY A 112 10.96 -0.90 12.80
CA GLY A 112 12.30 -0.68 12.26
C GLY A 112 12.74 0.77 12.50
N GLY A 113 12.49 1.29 13.70
CA GLY A 113 13.26 2.44 14.19
C GLY A 113 14.74 2.05 14.23
N PRO A 114 15.67 2.99 14.00
CA PRO A 114 17.09 2.66 13.87
C PRO A 114 17.57 2.01 15.16
N ARG A 115 18.15 0.81 15.05
CA ARG A 115 19.07 0.32 16.08
C ARG A 115 20.28 1.24 16.02
N GLN A 116 20.38 2.14 17.00
CA GLN A 116 21.62 2.85 17.30
C GLN A 116 22.64 1.87 17.86
#